data_AF-A0A7C3F6P2-F1
#
_entry.id   AF-A0A7C3F6P2-F1
#
_cell.length_a   1.000
_cell.length_b   1.000
_cell.length_c   1.000
_cell.angle_alpha   90.00
_cell.angle_beta   90.00
_cell.angle_gamma   90.00
#
_symmetry.space_group_name_H-M   'P 1'
#
loop_
_entity.id
_entity.type
_entity.pdbx_description
1 polymer ?
#
loop_
_entity_poly.entity_id
_entity_poly.type
_entity_poly.pdbx_seq_one_letter_code
_entity_poly.pdbx_strand_id
1 'polypeptide(L)'
;MGYYSTPQQLAAAKKRRAEIATQIKRRKSKSSIVSGLVDSGMDPLKAKKLVEDVLREMYEQAEKERTDWVALSLSIPAGFLASAIGGSIWGAMILLAGLKADYMTLGVGLLTGLGVVFFSGQRGIPYQIVSALLSLVGITIGQYMSFFALVKASVDEVYGPVIADQVRYLNFDFLRFFLDSLPGIIDRYDVVWLGLAMVIAFLIPLKRGWRSIKE
;
A
#
# COMPACT_ATOMS: atom_id res chain seq x y z
N MET A 1 34.27 10.85 -29.58
CA MET A 1 34.85 11.70 -28.50
C MET A 1 33.77 11.97 -27.47
N GLY A 2 33.81 11.29 -26.33
CA GLY A 2 32.87 11.51 -25.24
C GLY A 2 33.16 12.84 -24.55
N TYR A 3 32.24 13.80 -24.65
CA TYR A 3 32.30 15.02 -23.85
C TYR A 3 32.09 14.66 -22.38
N TYR A 4 33.17 14.52 -21.63
CA TYR A 4 33.11 14.52 -20.17
C TYR A 4 32.86 15.96 -19.72
N SER A 5 31.59 16.31 -19.51
CA SER A 5 31.22 17.56 -18.86
C SER A 5 31.84 17.59 -17.47
N THR A 6 32.53 18.68 -17.10
CA THR A 6 33.12 18.78 -15.77
C THR A 6 32.02 18.77 -14.69
N PRO A 7 32.28 18.30 -13.46
CA PRO A 7 31.31 18.32 -12.36
C PRO A 7 30.65 19.70 -12.15
N GLN A 8 31.41 20.78 -12.39
CA GLN A 8 30.93 22.16 -12.35
C GLN A 8 29.92 22.49 -13.45
N GLN A 9 30.11 21.99 -14.67
CA GLN A 9 29.17 22.17 -15.79
C GLN A 9 27.85 21.41 -15.57
N LEU A 10 27.91 20.21 -14.99
CA LEU A 10 26.74 19.43 -14.58
C LEU A 10 25.93 20.12 -13.49
N ALA A 11 26.60 20.67 -12.46
CA ALA A 11 25.94 21.41 -11.39
C ALA A 11 25.27 22.70 -11.92
N ALA A 12 25.95 23.44 -12.81
CA ALA A 12 25.40 24.64 -13.44
C ALA A 12 24.19 24.33 -14.33
N ALA A 13 24.22 23.21 -15.06
CA ALA A 13 23.08 22.76 -15.88
C ALA A 13 21.87 22.36 -15.01
N LYS A 14 22.10 21.62 -13.91
CA LYS A 14 21.04 21.22 -12.96
C LYS A 14 20.38 22.44 -12.31
N LYS A 15 21.19 23.43 -11.88
CA LYS A 15 20.69 24.68 -11.29
C LYS A 15 19.81 25.46 -12.27
N ARG A 16 20.23 25.59 -13.54
CA ARG A 16 19.43 26.25 -14.59
C ARG A 16 18.12 25.54 -14.87
N ARG A 17 18.12 24.20 -14.94
CA ARG A 17 16.88 23.42 -15.10
C ARG A 17 15.90 23.64 -13.94
N ALA A 18 16.39 23.68 -12.70
CA ALA A 18 15.57 23.95 -11.52
C ALA A 18 14.97 25.37 -11.53
N GLU A 19 15.73 26.35 -12.03
CA GLU A 19 15.27 27.72 -12.17
C GLU A 19 14.17 27.85 -13.25
N ILE A 20 14.36 27.22 -14.41
CA ILE A 20 13.36 27.13 -15.48
C ILE A 20 12.07 26.47 -14.94
N ALA A 21 12.19 25.35 -14.22
CA ALA A 21 11.05 24.68 -13.60
C ALA A 21 10.30 25.58 -12.60
N THR A 22 11.03 26.41 -11.84
CA THR A 22 10.45 27.38 -10.90
C THR A 22 9.71 28.50 -11.64
N GLN A 23 10.27 28.99 -12.75
CA GLN A 23 9.61 30.00 -13.59
C GLN A 23 8.33 29.47 -14.26
N ILE A 24 8.35 28.21 -14.69
CA ILE A 24 7.16 27.51 -15.21
C ILE A 24 6.08 27.37 -14.12
N LYS A 25 6.46 26.97 -12.89
CA LYS A 25 5.53 26.91 -11.74
C LYS A 25 4.89 28.27 -11.43
N ARG A 26 5.61 29.37 -11.66
CA ARG A 26 5.11 30.75 -11.55
C ARG A 26 4.25 31.20 -12.74
N ARG A 27 3.81 30.26 -13.61
CA ARG A 27 2.99 30.49 -14.81
C ARG A 27 3.61 31.45 -15.84
N LYS A 28 4.93 31.60 -15.89
CA LYS A 28 5.57 32.36 -16.98
C LYS A 28 5.39 31.62 -18.30
N SER A 29 5.12 32.35 -19.37
CA SER A 29 4.96 31.79 -20.71
C SER A 29 6.29 31.22 -21.23
N LYS A 30 6.23 30.19 -22.09
CA LYS A 30 7.43 29.63 -22.75
C LYS A 30 8.26 30.72 -23.42
N SER A 31 7.60 31.66 -24.10
CA SER A 31 8.27 32.76 -24.82
C SER A 31 9.02 33.69 -23.88
N SER A 32 8.46 34.01 -22.71
CA SER A 32 9.12 34.85 -21.70
C SER A 32 10.37 34.16 -21.11
N ILE A 33 10.32 32.84 -20.90
CA ILE A 33 11.45 32.08 -20.37
C ILE A 33 12.56 31.95 -21.43
N VAL A 34 12.20 31.67 -22.68
CA VAL A 34 13.16 31.61 -23.79
C VAL A 34 13.82 32.97 -24.01
N SER A 35 13.06 34.07 -23.98
CA SER A 35 13.60 35.43 -24.08
C SER A 35 14.63 35.69 -22.98
N GLY A 36 14.29 35.43 -21.70
CA GLY A 36 15.22 35.64 -20.61
C GLY A 36 16.50 34.80 -20.68
N LEU A 37 16.43 33.60 -21.29
CA LEU A 37 17.62 32.77 -21.54
C LEU A 37 18.48 33.32 -22.67
N VAL A 38 17.86 33.86 -23.73
CA VAL A 38 18.56 34.52 -24.84
C VAL A 38 19.23 35.81 -24.38
N ASP A 39 18.54 36.62 -23.57
CA ASP A 39 19.08 37.84 -22.95
C ASP A 39 20.29 37.54 -22.03
N SER A 40 20.35 36.31 -21.50
CA SER A 40 21.48 35.81 -20.70
C SER A 40 22.64 35.27 -21.56
N GLY A 41 22.62 35.48 -22.88
CA GLY A 41 23.66 35.06 -23.82
C GLY A 41 23.54 33.62 -24.33
N MET A 42 22.39 32.96 -24.16
CA MET A 42 22.16 31.62 -24.71
C MET A 42 21.69 31.67 -26.17
N ASP A 43 22.20 30.77 -27.00
CA ASP A 43 21.72 30.59 -28.37
C ASP A 43 20.19 30.33 -28.40
N PRO A 44 19.40 31.02 -29.26
CA PRO A 44 17.94 30.89 -29.29
C PRO A 44 17.42 29.47 -29.52
N LEU A 45 18.10 28.67 -30.35
CA LEU A 45 17.71 27.29 -30.62
C LEU A 45 18.01 26.39 -29.41
N LYS A 46 19.16 26.57 -28.76
CA LYS A 46 19.50 25.88 -27.51
C LYS A 46 18.56 26.25 -26.37
N ALA A 47 18.19 27.52 -26.24
CA ALA A 47 17.27 28.00 -25.22
C ALA A 47 15.87 27.38 -25.38
N LYS A 48 15.34 27.37 -26.61
CA LYS A 48 14.06 26.74 -26.92
C LYS A 48 14.05 25.25 -26.59
N LYS A 49 15.08 24.51 -27.04
CA LYS A 49 15.21 23.07 -26.77
C LYS A 49 15.30 22.77 -25.27
N LEU A 50 16.10 23.53 -24.52
CA LEU A 50 16.24 23.33 -23.08
C LEU A 50 14.91 23.54 -22.34
N VAL A 51 14.13 24.56 -22.71
CA VAL A 51 12.81 24.81 -22.11
C VAL A 51 11.82 23.68 -22.46
N GLU A 52 11.85 23.18 -23.69
CA GLU A 52 11.02 22.03 -24.11
C GLU A 52 11.38 20.75 -23.35
N ASP A 53 12.67 20.46 -23.18
CA ASP A 53 13.16 19.30 -22.41
C ASP A 53 12.71 19.37 -20.95
N VAL A 54 12.88 20.53 -20.29
CA VAL A 54 12.46 20.72 -18.89
C VAL A 54 10.95 20.58 -18.75
N LEU A 55 10.17 21.12 -19.69
CA LEU A 55 8.72 20.94 -19.67
C LEU A 55 8.31 19.49 -19.82
N ARG A 56 8.92 18.76 -20.77
CA ARG A 56 8.66 17.34 -20.96
C ARG A 56 8.97 16.55 -19.69
N GLU A 57 10.12 16.78 -19.08
CA GLU A 57 10.51 16.15 -17.81
C GLU A 57 9.50 16.46 -16.69
N MET A 58 9.01 17.70 -16.60
CA MET A 58 7.99 18.08 -15.62
C MET A 58 6.65 17.38 -15.87
N TYR A 59 6.19 17.29 -17.12
CA TYR A 59 4.95 16.58 -17.46
C TYR A 59 5.07 15.08 -17.17
N GLU A 60 6.17 14.45 -17.56
CA GLU A 60 6.43 13.03 -17.28
C GLU A 60 6.51 12.73 -15.77
N GLN A 61 7.11 13.64 -14.99
CA GLN A 61 7.14 13.51 -13.53
C GLN A 61 5.75 13.67 -12.92
N ALA A 62 4.99 14.69 -13.34
CA ALA A 62 3.63 14.91 -12.85
C ALA A 62 2.68 13.76 -13.20
N GLU A 63 2.82 13.17 -14.38
CA GLU A 63 2.03 12.02 -14.82
C GLU A 63 2.36 10.76 -14.01
N LYS A 64 3.65 10.53 -13.73
CA LYS A 64 4.10 9.44 -12.84
C LYS A 64 3.57 9.62 -11.42
N GLU A 65 3.75 10.80 -10.83
CA GLU A 65 3.23 11.10 -9.49
C GLU A 65 1.71 10.90 -9.42
N ARG A 66 0.96 11.41 -10.42
CA ARG A 66 -0.50 11.23 -10.49
C ARG A 66 -0.88 9.76 -10.57
N THR A 67 -0.19 8.98 -11.42
CA THR A 67 -0.45 7.55 -11.59
C THR A 67 -0.16 6.79 -10.31
N ASP A 68 0.93 7.13 -9.62
CA ASP A 68 1.31 6.54 -8.33
C ASP A 68 0.27 6.84 -7.24
N TRP A 69 -0.24 8.07 -7.15
CA TRP A 69 -1.30 8.44 -6.19
C TRP A 69 -2.62 7.73 -6.47
N VAL A 70 -3.02 7.64 -7.74
CA VAL A 70 -4.25 6.92 -8.14
C VAL A 70 -4.12 5.44 -7.79
N ALA A 71 -3.01 4.80 -8.16
CA ALA A 71 -2.76 3.40 -7.86
C ALA A 71 -2.70 3.13 -6.34
N LEU A 72 -2.10 4.02 -5.57
CA LEU A 72 -2.07 3.92 -4.10
C LEU A 72 -3.49 4.04 -3.51
N SER A 73 -4.28 5.02 -3.98
CA SER A 73 -5.65 5.21 -3.51
C SER A 73 -6.55 4.00 -3.81
N LEU A 74 -6.34 3.35 -4.96
CA LEU A 74 -7.08 2.15 -5.36
C LEU A 74 -6.62 0.90 -4.59
N SER A 75 -5.36 0.87 -4.15
CA SER A 75 -4.78 -0.24 -3.40
C SER A 75 -5.42 -0.44 -2.02
N ILE A 76 -5.89 0.63 -1.38
CA ILE A 76 -6.48 0.59 -0.04
C ILE A 76 -7.82 -0.16 -0.03
N PRO A 77 -8.86 0.25 -0.77
CA PRO A 77 -10.15 -0.45 -0.78
C PRO A 77 -10.02 -1.88 -1.33
N ALA A 78 -9.11 -2.09 -2.29
CA ALA A 78 -8.82 -3.42 -2.82
C ALA A 78 -8.18 -4.35 -1.79
N GLY A 79 -7.14 -3.89 -1.10
CA GLY A 79 -6.51 -4.63 -0.01
C GLY A 79 -7.48 -4.87 1.14
N PHE A 80 -8.34 -3.89 1.46
CA PHE A 80 -9.36 -4.04 2.49
C PHE A 80 -10.34 -5.16 2.12
N LEU A 81 -10.87 -5.14 0.89
CA LEU A 81 -11.79 -6.18 0.41
C LEU A 81 -11.12 -7.56 0.42
N ALA A 82 -9.90 -7.67 -0.08
CA ALA A 82 -9.14 -8.93 -0.07
C ALA A 82 -8.87 -9.43 1.36
N SER A 83 -8.50 -8.54 2.27
CA SER A 83 -8.27 -8.87 3.68
C SER A 83 -9.56 -9.30 4.38
N ALA A 84 -10.68 -8.63 4.11
CA ALA A 84 -11.98 -8.96 4.68
C ALA A 84 -12.47 -10.32 4.19
N ILE A 85 -12.31 -10.61 2.89
CA ILE A 85 -12.62 -11.92 2.31
C ILE A 85 -11.73 -13.01 2.92
N GLY A 86 -10.41 -12.78 2.97
CA GLY A 86 -9.47 -13.74 3.55
C GLY A 86 -9.75 -14.03 5.02
N GLY A 87 -9.97 -12.98 5.81
CA GLY A 87 -10.35 -13.08 7.22
C GLY A 87 -11.68 -13.81 7.43
N SER A 88 -12.68 -13.52 6.58
CA SER A 88 -13.98 -14.18 6.65
C SER A 88 -13.91 -15.66 6.29
N ILE A 89 -13.13 -16.02 5.27
CA ILE A 89 -12.89 -17.42 4.91
C ILE A 89 -12.21 -18.14 6.06
N TRP A 90 -11.17 -17.55 6.65
CA TRP A 90 -10.48 -18.13 7.79
C TRP A 90 -11.42 -18.33 9.00
N GLY A 91 -12.18 -17.30 9.39
CA GLY A 91 -13.15 -17.40 10.47
C GLY A 91 -14.25 -18.43 10.20
N ALA A 92 -14.76 -18.50 8.97
CA ALA A 92 -15.74 -19.50 8.54
C ALA A 92 -15.17 -20.93 8.59
N MET A 93 -13.89 -21.12 8.27
CA MET A 93 -13.25 -22.43 8.38
C MET A 93 -13.17 -22.91 9.83
N ILE A 94 -12.86 -22.01 10.78
CA ILE A 94 -12.87 -22.36 12.21
C ILE A 94 -14.29 -22.75 12.65
N LEU A 95 -15.29 -21.98 12.23
CA LEU A 95 -16.70 -22.23 12.53
C LEU A 95 -17.19 -23.59 12.00
N LEU A 96 -16.88 -23.90 10.75
CA LEU A 96 -17.47 -25.04 10.05
C LEU A 96 -16.67 -26.33 10.21
N ALA A 97 -15.34 -26.23 10.27
CA ALA A 97 -14.45 -27.38 10.26
C ALA A 97 -13.82 -27.68 11.63
N GLY A 98 -13.95 -26.79 12.62
CA GLY A 98 -13.29 -26.92 13.93
C GLY A 98 -11.76 -26.91 13.85
N LEU A 99 -11.19 -26.56 12.69
CA LEU A 99 -9.75 -26.52 12.44
C LEU A 99 -9.19 -25.21 12.99
N LYS A 100 -8.67 -25.25 14.22
CA LYS A 100 -7.80 -24.19 14.76
C LYS A 100 -6.45 -24.28 14.05
N ALA A 101 -6.37 -23.59 12.93
CA ALA A 101 -5.22 -23.59 12.05
C ALA A 101 -4.64 -22.18 11.99
N ASP A 102 -3.77 -21.84 12.95
CA ASP A 102 -3.19 -20.50 13.03
C ASP A 102 -2.31 -20.17 11.81
N TYR A 103 -1.84 -21.21 11.11
CA TYR A 103 -1.18 -21.09 9.81
C TYR A 103 -2.06 -20.47 8.72
N MET A 104 -3.39 -20.46 8.86
CA MET A 104 -4.30 -19.82 7.91
C MET A 104 -4.20 -18.30 7.91
N THR A 105 -3.69 -17.69 8.98
CA THR A 105 -3.37 -16.26 9.00
C THR A 105 -2.36 -15.89 7.91
N LEU A 106 -1.46 -16.82 7.54
CA LEU A 106 -0.56 -16.64 6.40
C LEU A 106 -1.31 -16.50 5.08
N GLY A 107 -2.40 -17.27 4.92
CA GLY A 107 -3.30 -17.18 3.77
C GLY A 107 -3.99 -15.82 3.68
N VAL A 108 -4.39 -15.25 4.82
CA VAL A 108 -4.94 -13.88 4.89
C VAL A 108 -3.90 -12.86 4.45
N GLY A 109 -2.66 -12.97 4.95
CA GLY A 109 -1.55 -12.11 4.52
C GLY A 109 -1.26 -12.21 3.02
N LEU A 110 -1.21 -13.43 2.49
CA LEU A 110 -1.02 -13.71 1.07
C LEU A 110 -2.15 -13.09 0.21
N LEU A 111 -3.41 -13.35 0.55
CA LEU A 111 -4.57 -12.82 -0.18
C LEU A 111 -4.59 -11.30 -0.16
N THR A 112 -4.27 -10.70 0.99
CA THR A 112 -4.21 -9.23 1.11
C THR A 112 -3.12 -8.64 0.23
N GLY A 113 -1.90 -9.20 0.27
CA GLY A 113 -0.80 -8.77 -0.59
C GLY A 113 -1.12 -8.92 -2.08
N LEU A 114 -1.74 -10.03 -2.46
CA LEU A 114 -2.17 -10.27 -3.84
C LEU A 114 -3.26 -9.30 -4.28
N GLY A 115 -4.26 -9.02 -3.42
CA GLY A 115 -5.30 -8.03 -3.70
C GLY A 115 -4.71 -6.64 -3.94
N VAL A 116 -3.82 -6.19 -3.06
CA VAL A 116 -3.14 -4.90 -3.22
C VAL A 116 -2.41 -4.80 -4.57
N VAL A 117 -1.63 -5.83 -4.95
CA VAL A 117 -0.88 -5.80 -6.23
C VAL A 117 -1.80 -5.93 -7.44
N PHE A 118 -2.78 -6.82 -7.38
CA PHE A 118 -3.68 -7.11 -8.51
C PHE A 118 -4.48 -5.87 -8.91
N PHE A 119 -5.01 -5.13 -7.93
CA PHE A 119 -5.86 -3.96 -8.19
C PHE A 119 -5.07 -2.66 -8.37
N SER A 120 -3.94 -2.49 -7.69
CA SER A 120 -3.11 -1.29 -7.90
C SER A 120 -2.30 -1.34 -9.20
N GLY A 121 -2.01 -2.55 -9.70
CA GLY A 121 -1.09 -2.76 -10.83
C GLY A 121 0.35 -2.34 -10.55
N GLN A 122 0.66 -1.96 -9.30
CA GLN A 122 1.91 -1.33 -8.91
C GLN A 122 2.58 -2.09 -7.77
N ARG A 123 3.89 -1.86 -7.63
CA ARG A 123 4.74 -2.46 -6.60
C ARG A 123 5.70 -1.42 -6.05
N GLY A 124 6.13 -1.60 -4.81
CA GLY A 124 7.01 -0.65 -4.11
C GLY A 124 6.65 -0.51 -2.63
N ILE A 125 7.49 0.20 -1.88
CA ILE A 125 7.38 0.33 -0.42
C ILE A 125 5.98 0.79 0.03
N PRO A 126 5.31 1.78 -0.60
CA PRO A 126 3.97 2.20 -0.17
C PRO A 126 2.96 1.05 -0.16
N TYR A 127 2.97 0.22 -1.20
CA TYR A 127 2.06 -0.93 -1.34
C TYR A 127 2.38 -2.04 -0.33
N GLN A 128 3.66 -2.23 0.02
CA GLN A 128 4.08 -3.21 1.02
C GLN A 128 3.59 -2.82 2.42
N ILE A 129 3.64 -1.53 2.75
CA ILE A 129 3.11 -1.02 4.02
C ILE A 129 1.59 -1.17 4.04
N VAL A 130 0.90 -0.77 2.97
CA VAL A 130 -0.57 -0.88 2.86
C VAL A 130 -1.02 -2.33 3.00
N SER A 131 -0.38 -3.29 2.30
CA SER A 131 -0.75 -4.70 2.40
C SER A 131 -0.52 -5.28 3.79
N ALA A 132 0.60 -4.93 4.45
CA ALA A 132 0.88 -5.38 5.81
C ALA A 132 -0.15 -4.87 6.81
N LEU A 133 -0.49 -3.57 6.76
CA LEU A 133 -1.49 -2.98 7.66
C LEU A 133 -2.89 -3.54 7.41
N LEU A 134 -3.29 -3.72 6.15
CA LEU A 134 -4.60 -4.28 5.82
C LEU A 134 -4.70 -5.77 6.18
N SER A 135 -3.58 -6.51 6.18
CA SER A 135 -3.60 -7.92 6.60
C SER A 135 -4.01 -8.07 8.07
N LEU A 136 -3.62 -7.12 8.93
CA LEU A 136 -4.05 -7.07 10.33
C LEU A 136 -5.57 -6.91 10.46
N VAL A 137 -6.18 -6.13 9.58
CA VAL A 137 -7.65 -5.96 9.56
C VAL A 137 -8.32 -7.29 9.24
N GLY A 138 -7.86 -7.98 8.20
CA GLY A 138 -8.38 -9.30 7.83
C GLY A 138 -8.21 -10.33 8.95
N ILE A 139 -7.04 -10.38 9.59
CA ILE A 139 -6.80 -11.29 10.71
C ILE A 139 -7.71 -10.92 11.89
N THR A 140 -7.86 -9.64 12.22
CA THR A 140 -8.77 -9.21 13.30
C THR A 140 -10.21 -9.65 13.02
N ILE A 141 -10.68 -9.57 11.77
CA ILE A 141 -12.02 -10.04 11.37
C ILE A 141 -12.18 -11.55 11.62
N GLY A 142 -11.21 -12.36 11.19
CA GLY A 142 -11.31 -13.81 11.41
C GLY A 142 -11.18 -14.21 12.89
N GLN A 143 -10.37 -13.47 13.66
CA GLN A 143 -10.24 -13.65 15.10
C GLN A 143 -11.58 -13.33 15.80
N TYR A 144 -12.25 -12.26 15.38
CA TYR A 144 -13.56 -11.86 15.88
C TYR A 144 -14.63 -12.94 15.61
N MET A 145 -14.67 -13.49 14.39
CA MET A 145 -15.56 -14.60 14.04
C MET A 145 -15.34 -15.82 14.93
N SER A 146 -14.08 -16.19 15.12
CA SER A 146 -13.69 -17.34 15.95
C SER A 146 -14.04 -17.12 17.41
N PHE A 147 -13.82 -15.91 17.92
CA PHE A 147 -14.18 -15.53 19.28
C PHE A 147 -15.69 -15.58 19.50
N PHE A 148 -16.48 -15.01 18.60
CA PHE A 148 -17.93 -15.07 18.66
C PHE A 148 -18.45 -16.51 18.71
N ALA A 149 -17.90 -17.38 17.85
CA ALA A 149 -18.24 -18.79 17.82
C ALA A 149 -18.06 -19.46 19.19
N LEU A 150 -16.87 -19.25 19.76
CA LEU A 150 -16.45 -19.88 21.00
C LEU A 150 -17.32 -19.38 22.16
N VAL A 151 -17.54 -18.07 22.25
CA VAL A 151 -18.40 -17.49 23.29
C VAL A 151 -19.84 -17.98 23.14
N LYS A 152 -20.41 -18.00 21.93
CA LYS A 152 -21.77 -18.49 21.71
C LYS A 152 -21.91 -19.96 22.10
N ALA A 153 -20.94 -20.80 21.74
CA ALA A 153 -20.91 -22.21 22.11
C ALA A 153 -20.82 -22.40 23.64
N SER A 154 -19.95 -21.64 24.32
CA SER A 154 -19.83 -21.71 25.78
C SER A 154 -21.09 -21.21 26.50
N VAL A 155 -21.76 -20.19 25.96
CA VAL A 155 -23.04 -19.71 26.53
C VAL A 155 -24.14 -20.74 26.35
N ASP A 156 -24.20 -21.39 25.19
CA ASP A 156 -25.16 -22.47 24.93
C ASP A 156 -24.95 -23.65 25.89
N GLU A 157 -23.70 -24.04 26.11
CA GLU A 157 -23.35 -25.13 27.04
C GLU A 157 -23.73 -24.82 28.50
N VAL A 158 -23.48 -23.59 28.97
CA VAL A 158 -23.65 -23.23 30.39
C VAL A 158 -25.06 -22.74 30.72
N TYR A 159 -25.67 -21.97 29.82
CA TYR A 159 -26.92 -21.24 30.05
C TYR A 159 -28.08 -21.71 29.16
N GLY A 160 -27.81 -22.59 28.20
CA GLY A 160 -28.78 -23.12 27.25
C GLY A 160 -29.04 -22.21 26.04
N PRO A 161 -29.79 -22.73 25.05
CA PRO A 161 -29.89 -22.13 23.72
C PRO A 161 -30.64 -20.79 23.70
N VAL A 162 -31.60 -20.61 24.61
CA VAL A 162 -32.42 -19.38 24.71
C VAL A 162 -31.56 -18.16 25.04
N ILE A 163 -30.54 -18.33 25.87
CA ILE A 163 -29.61 -17.25 26.25
C ILE A 163 -28.53 -17.10 25.18
N ALA A 164 -28.05 -18.19 24.59
CA ALA A 164 -27.07 -18.15 23.51
C ALA A 164 -27.55 -17.37 22.28
N ASP A 165 -28.85 -17.43 21.96
CA ASP A 165 -29.42 -16.68 20.83
C ASP A 165 -29.55 -15.16 21.07
N GLN A 166 -29.38 -14.72 22.32
CA GLN A 166 -29.28 -13.28 22.63
C GLN A 166 -27.89 -12.72 22.28
N VAL A 167 -26.89 -13.59 22.12
CA VAL A 167 -25.52 -13.19 21.71
C VAL A 167 -25.51 -12.86 20.23
N ARG A 168 -25.53 -11.55 19.92
CA ARG A 168 -25.57 -11.05 18.54
C ARG A 168 -24.17 -10.80 17.98
N TYR A 169 -23.96 -11.21 16.73
CA TYR A 169 -22.68 -11.13 16.03
C TYR A 169 -22.17 -9.70 15.80
N LEU A 170 -23.05 -8.71 15.60
CA LEU A 170 -22.66 -7.31 15.37
C LEU A 170 -23.28 -6.40 16.43
N ASN A 171 -23.04 -6.71 17.71
CA ASN A 171 -23.32 -5.77 18.79
C ASN A 171 -22.05 -5.01 19.17
N PHE A 172 -22.14 -3.70 19.32
CA PHE A 172 -21.05 -2.85 19.76
C PHE A 172 -20.53 -3.24 21.15
N ASP A 173 -21.40 -3.69 22.05
CA ASP A 173 -20.99 -4.19 23.36
C ASP A 173 -20.15 -5.46 23.24
N PHE A 174 -20.50 -6.35 22.32
CA PHE A 174 -19.74 -7.56 22.05
C PHE A 174 -18.40 -7.26 21.37
N LEU A 175 -18.38 -6.29 20.46
CA LEU A 175 -17.13 -5.81 19.83
C LEU A 175 -16.17 -5.22 20.88
N ARG A 176 -16.69 -4.42 21.82
CA ARG A 176 -15.90 -3.91 22.95
C ARG A 176 -15.38 -5.04 23.82
N PHE A 177 -16.24 -5.98 24.19
CA PHE A 177 -15.86 -7.17 24.94
C PHE A 177 -14.74 -7.96 24.25
N PHE A 178 -14.82 -8.14 22.93
CA PHE A 178 -13.76 -8.76 22.14
C PHE A 178 -12.45 -7.96 22.23
N LEU A 179 -12.49 -6.64 22.00
CA LEU A 179 -11.31 -5.78 22.04
C LEU A 179 -10.64 -5.79 23.43
N ASP A 180 -11.44 -5.75 24.50
CA ASP A 180 -10.97 -5.82 25.89
C ASP A 180 -10.36 -7.19 26.21
N SER A 181 -10.82 -8.25 25.53
CA SER A 181 -10.33 -9.61 25.70
C SER A 181 -9.10 -9.93 24.85
N LEU A 182 -8.74 -9.10 23.85
CA LEU A 182 -7.60 -9.33 22.96
C LEU A 182 -6.29 -9.69 23.69
N PRO A 183 -5.88 -8.99 24.77
CA PRO A 183 -4.64 -9.33 25.47
C PRO A 183 -4.65 -10.72 26.13
N GLY A 184 -5.83 -11.25 26.42
CA GLY A 184 -6.01 -12.59 27.00
C GLY A 184 -6.21 -13.70 25.96
N ILE A 185 -6.65 -13.34 24.75
CA ILE A 185 -6.88 -14.29 23.65
C ILE A 185 -5.62 -14.46 22.80
N ILE A 186 -4.88 -13.38 22.55
CA ILE A 186 -3.65 -13.42 21.75
C ILE A 186 -2.53 -13.97 22.63
N ASP A 187 -2.11 -15.19 22.32
CA ASP A 187 -0.96 -15.78 22.99
C ASP A 187 0.37 -15.38 22.31
N ARG A 188 1.50 -15.82 22.87
CA ARG A 188 2.83 -15.53 22.28
C ARG A 188 3.03 -16.22 20.92
N TYR A 189 2.32 -17.31 20.68
CA TYR A 189 2.40 -18.10 19.45
C TYR A 189 1.63 -17.40 18.31
N ASP A 190 0.47 -16.82 18.59
CA ASP A 190 -0.31 -16.00 17.67
C ASP A 190 0.48 -14.80 17.14
N VAL A 191 1.29 -14.17 18.00
CA VAL A 191 2.15 -13.04 17.61
C VAL A 191 3.14 -13.44 16.51
N VAL A 192 3.64 -14.69 16.53
CA VAL A 192 4.54 -15.19 15.49
C VAL A 192 3.80 -15.31 14.16
N TRP A 193 2.59 -15.88 14.17
CA TRP A 193 1.78 -16.04 12.96
C TRP A 193 1.29 -14.71 12.39
N LEU A 194 0.88 -13.78 13.26
CA LEU A 194 0.57 -12.40 12.91
C LEU A 194 1.76 -11.72 12.22
N GLY A 195 2.95 -11.82 12.82
CA GLY A 195 4.18 -11.27 12.25
C GLY A 195 4.52 -11.88 10.89
N LEU A 196 4.43 -13.20 10.76
CA LEU A 196 4.69 -13.91 9.50
C LEU A 196 3.66 -13.54 8.42
N ALA A 197 2.38 -13.43 8.77
CA ALA A 197 1.34 -13.01 7.85
C ALA A 197 1.58 -11.59 7.33
N MET A 198 1.97 -10.67 8.21
CA MET A 198 2.38 -9.31 7.82
C MET A 198 3.60 -9.31 6.91
N VAL A 199 4.62 -10.13 7.22
CA VAL A 199 5.82 -10.26 6.38
C VAL A 199 5.45 -10.81 5.01
N ILE A 200 4.61 -11.83 4.92
CA ILE A 200 4.12 -12.36 3.64
C ILE A 200 3.38 -11.25 2.87
N ALA A 201 2.44 -10.56 3.51
CA ALA A 201 1.70 -9.47 2.89
C ALA A 201 2.65 -8.36 2.39
N PHE A 202 3.70 -8.04 3.15
CA PHE A 202 4.72 -7.05 2.83
C PHE A 202 5.62 -7.49 1.67
N LEU A 203 5.96 -8.78 1.56
CA LEU A 203 6.85 -9.26 0.51
C LEU A 203 6.19 -9.34 -0.87
N ILE A 204 4.86 -9.48 -0.95
CA ILE A 204 4.16 -9.63 -2.24
C ILE A 204 4.30 -8.37 -3.13
N PRO A 205 4.11 -7.13 -2.64
CA PRO A 205 4.33 -5.91 -3.42
C PRO A 205 5.80 -5.51 -3.56
N LEU A 206 6.75 -6.40 -3.28
CA LEU A 206 8.18 -6.13 -3.45
C LEU A 206 8.49 -5.90 -4.93
N LYS A 207 9.07 -4.75 -5.23
CA LYS A 207 9.54 -4.42 -6.58
C LYS A 207 10.82 -5.23 -6.85
N ARG A 208 10.68 -6.43 -7.41
CA ARG A 208 11.83 -7.20 -7.93
C ARG A 208 12.52 -6.36 -8.99
N GLY A 209 13.67 -5.80 -8.64
CA GLY A 209 14.60 -5.20 -9.59
C GLY A 209 15.26 -6.29 -10.43
N TRP A 210 14.51 -6.89 -11.35
CA TRP A 210 15.13 -7.72 -12.38
C TRP A 210 15.84 -6.78 -13.35
N ARG A 211 17.16 -6.63 -13.17
CA ARG A 211 18.03 -6.08 -14.20
C ARG A 211 17.86 -6.98 -15.42
N SER A 212 17.25 -6.43 -16.46
CA SER A 212 17.42 -6.94 -17.82
C SER A 212 18.90 -6.80 -18.18
N ILE A 213 19.69 -7.80 -17.82
CA ILE A 213 20.92 -8.14 -18.55
C ILE A 213 20.44 -9.02 -19.70
N LYS A 214 20.10 -8.37 -20.81
CA LYS A 214 20.08 -8.93 -22.16
C LYS A 214 20.62 -7.79 -23.02
N GLU A 215 21.94 -7.82 -23.24
CA GLU A 215 22.56 -8.29 -24.49
C GLU A 215 22.21 -7.39 -25.67
#